data_AF-A0A0M5KCA4-F1
#
_entry.id   AF-A0A0M5KCA4-F1
#
_cell.length_a   1.000
_cell.length_b   1.000
_cell.length_c   1.000
_cell.angle_alpha   90.00
_cell.angle_beta   90.00
_cell.angle_gamma   90.00
#
_symmetry.space_group_name_H-M   'P 1'
#
loop_
_entity.id
_entity.type
_entity.pdbx_description
1 polymer ?
#
loop_
_entity_poly.entity_id
_entity_poly.type
_entity_poly.pdbx_seq_one_letter_code
_entity_poly.pdbx_strand_id
1 'polypeptide(L)'
;MKRGNNMSFLMLTLTFLLLVLLLSFFCKIRIRKSKKISKDNMNIEVALKNFKSTFASQKDKKILIKELDLVESFNKFPFKSDFKEIKIKYKNESLIQNLENTQNSFYDYWASKEFDFFIIFENLSKNNFVIFSTKNLLLIYKDFLGQTFNLYKSTFILEVLPAVIFKQEKREYKKIKPENLNEFIDSQFIKFSQELNKIIKMIEIELRVKSKESKIDYQITEENLKLIEAYKILQVLPTDSDDKIRKAYLRLAKMYHPDKNKNVNAKEKMAQINDAYDIVVKERNKN
;
A
#
# COMPACT_ATOMS: atom_id res chain seq x y z
N MET A 1 42.80 22.66 -8.86
CA MET A 1 41.32 22.62 -8.77
C MET A 1 40.86 21.22 -8.40
N LYS A 2 40.53 20.95 -7.12
CA LYS A 2 39.82 19.74 -6.66
C LYS A 2 39.10 20.07 -5.33
N ARG A 3 37.94 20.71 -5.42
CA ARG A 3 36.97 20.89 -4.32
C ARG A 3 35.57 20.89 -4.96
N GLY A 4 34.99 19.70 -5.12
CA GLY A 4 33.67 19.55 -5.75
C GLY A 4 32.90 18.29 -5.32
N ASN A 5 33.59 17.19 -4.97
CA ASN A 5 32.90 15.92 -4.71
C ASN A 5 32.66 15.56 -3.23
N ASN A 6 33.27 16.27 -2.28
CA ASN A 6 33.16 15.88 -0.86
C ASN A 6 31.88 16.39 -0.18
N MET A 7 31.18 17.40 -0.74
CA MET A 7 29.95 17.95 -0.16
C MET A 7 28.72 17.05 -0.40
N SER A 8 28.64 16.38 -1.55
CA SER A 8 27.51 15.50 -1.90
C SER A 8 27.50 14.22 -1.05
N PHE A 9 28.68 13.62 -0.81
CA PHE A 9 28.80 12.42 0.02
C PHE A 9 28.53 12.71 1.51
N LEU A 10 28.90 13.90 2.00
CA LEU A 10 28.58 14.34 3.36
C LEU A 10 27.07 14.55 3.56
N MET A 11 26.37 15.07 2.55
CA MET A 11 24.91 15.27 2.60
C MET A 11 24.12 13.95 2.52
N LEU A 12 24.57 12.98 1.72
CA LEU A 12 23.95 11.65 1.63
C LEU A 12 24.13 10.82 2.91
N THR A 13 25.27 10.92 3.57
CA THR A 13 25.52 10.22 4.84
C THR A 13 24.75 10.84 6.01
N LEU A 14 24.61 12.17 6.04
CA LEU A 14 23.86 12.88 7.08
C LEU A 14 22.35 12.64 6.99
N THR A 15 21.80 12.57 5.77
CA THR A 15 20.37 12.28 5.53
C THR A 15 20.01 10.82 5.87
N PHE A 16 20.90 9.87 5.56
CA PHE A 16 20.72 8.47 5.94
C PHE A 16 20.76 8.25 7.47
N LEU A 17 21.66 8.94 8.18
CA LEU A 17 21.75 8.87 9.64
C LEU A 17 20.51 9.44 10.33
N LEU A 18 19.94 10.54 9.79
CA LEU A 18 18.69 11.13 10.29
C LEU A 18 17.48 10.21 10.08
N LEU A 19 17.43 9.49 8.96
CA LEU A 19 16.35 8.54 8.66
C LEU A 19 16.37 7.34 9.63
N VAL A 20 17.56 6.80 9.94
CA VAL A 20 17.74 5.69 10.89
C VAL A 20 17.40 6.11 12.32
N LEU A 21 17.76 7.33 12.73
CA LEU A 21 17.42 7.88 14.05
C LEU A 21 15.90 8.10 14.19
N LEU A 22 15.22 8.61 13.16
CA LEU A 22 13.76 8.77 13.15
C LEU A 22 13.03 7.42 13.24
N LEU A 23 13.48 6.42 12.48
CA LEU A 23 12.91 5.06 12.53
C LEU A 23 13.05 4.41 13.92
N SER A 24 14.19 4.63 14.59
CA SER A 24 14.43 4.10 15.94
C SER A 24 13.57 4.78 17.02
N PHE A 25 13.27 6.08 16.86
CA PHE A 25 12.45 6.86 17.77
C PHE A 25 10.96 6.53 17.64
N PHE A 26 10.47 6.33 16.40
CA PHE A 26 9.10 5.85 16.14
C PHE A 26 8.87 4.41 16.60
N CYS A 27 9.88 3.53 16.50
CA CYS A 27 9.80 2.17 17.05
C CYS A 27 9.69 2.16 18.58
N LYS A 28 10.45 2.98 19.31
CA LYS A 28 10.41 2.98 20.79
C LYS A 28 9.12 3.55 21.38
N ILE A 29 8.47 4.52 20.73
CA ILE A 29 7.20 5.11 21.22
C ILE A 29 6.00 4.19 20.94
N ARG A 30 6.04 3.39 19.85
CA ARG A 30 4.92 2.53 19.43
C ARG A 30 4.81 1.22 20.22
N ILE A 31 5.89 0.73 20.83
CA ILE A 31 5.95 -0.60 21.46
C ILE A 31 5.23 -0.70 22.82
N ARG A 32 4.91 0.42 23.51
CA ARG A 32 4.32 0.34 24.87
C ARG A 32 2.79 0.38 24.97
N LYS A 33 2.03 0.72 23.92
CA LYS A 33 0.57 0.94 24.03
C LYS A 33 -0.32 0.01 23.18
N SER A 34 0.22 -0.95 22.43
CA SER A 34 -0.55 -1.83 21.52
C SER A 34 -0.58 -3.29 21.99
N LYS A 35 -1.43 -3.65 22.94
CA LYS A 35 -1.62 -5.08 23.28
C LYS A 35 -2.98 -5.68 22.94
N LYS A 36 -4.02 -4.89 22.61
CA LYS A 36 -5.33 -5.42 22.15
C LYS A 36 -5.68 -5.02 20.70
N ILE A 37 -5.42 -3.77 20.28
CA ILE A 37 -5.47 -3.32 18.85
C ILE A 37 -4.40 -4.03 17.99
N SER A 38 -3.37 -4.58 18.62
CA SER A 38 -2.33 -5.35 17.94
C SER A 38 -2.89 -6.63 17.34
N LYS A 39 -3.95 -7.27 17.84
CA LYS A 39 -4.29 -8.62 17.38
C LYS A 39 -4.78 -8.66 15.92
N ASP A 40 -5.63 -7.72 15.49
CA ASP A 40 -6.17 -7.71 14.11
C ASP A 40 -5.31 -6.97 13.07
N ASN A 41 -4.59 -5.91 13.44
CA ASN A 41 -3.58 -5.32 12.54
C ASN A 41 -2.35 -6.22 12.38
N MET A 42 -1.97 -6.95 13.44
CA MET A 42 -1.00 -8.04 13.34
C MET A 42 -1.56 -9.15 12.45
N ASN A 43 -2.88 -9.41 12.43
CA ASN A 43 -3.48 -10.35 11.48
C ASN A 43 -3.37 -9.88 10.02
N ILE A 44 -3.66 -8.62 9.68
CA ILE A 44 -3.56 -8.13 8.28
C ILE A 44 -2.10 -8.05 7.82
N GLU A 45 -1.21 -7.49 8.64
CA GLU A 45 0.21 -7.37 8.30
C GLU A 45 0.85 -8.77 8.15
N VAL A 46 0.56 -9.69 9.07
CA VAL A 46 1.01 -11.08 8.98
C VAL A 46 0.38 -11.78 7.78
N ALA A 47 -0.90 -11.57 7.50
CA ALA A 47 -1.57 -12.18 6.37
C ALA A 47 -1.02 -11.66 5.03
N LEU A 48 -0.72 -10.35 4.92
CA LEU A 48 -0.05 -9.78 3.76
C LEU A 48 1.37 -10.33 3.62
N LYS A 49 2.13 -10.41 4.71
CA LYS A 49 3.48 -10.99 4.71
C LYS A 49 3.46 -12.46 4.24
N ASN A 50 2.55 -13.27 4.78
CA ASN A 50 2.36 -14.66 4.40
C ASN A 50 1.86 -14.79 2.96
N PHE A 51 0.97 -13.90 2.52
CA PHE A 51 0.51 -13.87 1.14
C PHE A 51 1.67 -13.55 0.18
N LYS A 52 2.49 -12.54 0.47
CA LYS A 52 3.66 -12.16 -0.33
C LYS A 52 4.67 -13.30 -0.45
N SER A 53 4.95 -14.01 0.64
CA SER A 53 5.85 -15.17 0.62
C SER A 53 5.29 -16.32 -0.22
N THR A 54 3.98 -16.59 -0.13
CA THR A 54 3.33 -17.65 -0.91
C THR A 54 3.21 -17.29 -2.39
N PHE A 55 2.89 -16.02 -2.70
CA PHE A 55 2.77 -15.52 -4.08
C PHE A 55 4.07 -15.66 -4.86
N ALA A 56 5.23 -15.46 -4.21
CA ALA A 56 6.55 -15.66 -4.82
C ALA A 56 6.74 -17.08 -5.41
N SER A 57 6.11 -18.09 -4.82
CA SER A 57 6.35 -19.51 -5.14
C SER A 57 5.54 -20.09 -6.32
N GLN A 58 4.78 -19.28 -7.04
CA GLN A 58 3.87 -19.77 -8.10
C GLN A 58 4.60 -20.12 -9.42
N LYS A 59 4.14 -21.20 -10.09
CA LYS A 59 4.80 -21.82 -11.27
C LYS A 59 4.68 -21.00 -12.56
N ASP A 60 3.67 -20.15 -12.68
CA ASP A 60 3.39 -19.28 -13.83
C ASP A 60 4.43 -18.16 -14.04
N LYS A 61 5.41 -18.08 -13.13
CA LYS A 61 6.51 -17.12 -13.15
C LYS A 61 7.74 -17.59 -13.93
N LYS A 62 7.70 -18.78 -14.53
CA LYS A 62 8.68 -19.24 -15.52
C LYS A 62 8.20 -18.84 -16.90
N ILE A 63 8.93 -17.95 -17.56
CA ILE A 63 8.50 -17.34 -18.82
C ILE A 63 9.51 -17.64 -19.91
N LEU A 64 9.02 -18.20 -21.02
CA LEU A 64 9.78 -18.32 -22.27
C LEU A 64 9.90 -16.95 -22.93
N ILE A 65 11.12 -16.50 -23.12
CA ILE A 65 11.48 -15.30 -23.86
C ILE A 65 11.92 -15.75 -25.25
N LYS A 66 10.99 -15.75 -26.20
CA LYS A 66 11.16 -16.37 -27.53
C LYS A 66 12.34 -15.79 -28.30
N GLU A 67 12.53 -14.48 -28.19
CA GLU A 67 13.58 -13.72 -28.87
C GLU A 67 14.98 -14.11 -28.40
N LEU A 68 15.08 -14.74 -27.22
CA LEU A 68 16.33 -15.21 -26.64
C LEU A 68 16.41 -16.73 -26.63
N ASP A 69 15.35 -17.46 -27.01
CA ASP A 69 15.24 -18.92 -26.86
C ASP A 69 15.71 -19.40 -25.47
N LEU A 70 15.04 -18.87 -24.43
CA LEU A 70 15.44 -18.99 -23.04
C LEU A 70 14.20 -18.94 -22.15
N VAL A 71 14.17 -19.75 -21.09
CA VAL A 71 13.14 -19.67 -20.05
C VAL A 71 13.76 -19.05 -18.80
N GLU A 72 13.22 -17.94 -18.33
CA GLU A 72 13.71 -17.26 -17.11
C GLU A 72 12.64 -17.25 -16.02
N SER A 73 13.07 -17.29 -14.76
CA SER A 73 12.20 -17.29 -13.59
C SER A 73 12.06 -15.89 -12.98
N PHE A 74 10.81 -15.46 -12.76
CA PHE A 74 10.42 -14.19 -12.15
C PHE A 74 9.74 -14.39 -10.80
N ASN A 75 10.32 -15.25 -9.97
CA ASN A 75 9.73 -15.76 -8.73
C ASN A 75 10.05 -14.92 -7.49
N LYS A 76 10.90 -13.88 -7.57
CA LYS A 76 11.11 -12.98 -6.44
C LYS A 76 9.96 -11.99 -6.34
N PHE A 77 9.42 -11.82 -5.14
CA PHE A 77 8.29 -10.93 -4.94
C PHE A 77 8.61 -9.48 -5.36
N PRO A 78 7.71 -8.78 -6.08
CA PRO A 78 6.44 -9.30 -6.59
C PRO A 78 6.62 -10.17 -7.85
N PHE A 79 7.58 -9.83 -8.72
CA PHE A 79 7.85 -10.52 -9.99
C PHE A 79 9.26 -10.21 -10.56
N LYS A 80 10.29 -10.15 -9.71
CA LYS A 80 11.69 -9.96 -10.10
C LYS A 80 12.35 -11.28 -10.50
N SER A 81 13.31 -11.19 -11.41
CA SER A 81 14.24 -12.27 -11.73
C SER A 81 15.62 -12.04 -11.08
N ASP A 82 16.32 -13.15 -10.82
CA ASP A 82 17.76 -13.15 -10.51
C ASP A 82 18.63 -13.29 -11.75
N PHE A 83 18.00 -13.38 -12.93
CA PHE A 83 18.64 -13.57 -14.22
C PHE A 83 19.56 -14.79 -14.24
N LYS A 84 19.15 -15.89 -13.58
CA LYS A 84 20.01 -17.07 -13.40
C LYS A 84 20.37 -17.70 -14.75
N GLU A 85 19.38 -17.89 -15.61
CA GLU A 85 19.58 -18.53 -16.90
C GLU A 85 20.28 -17.58 -17.89
N ILE A 86 20.01 -16.29 -17.80
CA ILE A 86 20.73 -15.25 -18.55
C ILE A 86 22.21 -15.18 -18.12
N LYS A 87 22.50 -15.21 -16.82
CA LYS A 87 23.87 -15.27 -16.27
C LYS A 87 24.65 -16.44 -16.85
N ILE A 88 24.02 -17.61 -16.92
CA ILE A 88 24.62 -18.83 -17.50
C ILE A 88 24.88 -18.66 -19.00
N LYS A 89 23.90 -18.13 -19.75
CA LYS A 89 23.96 -18.01 -21.21
C LYS A 89 24.96 -16.96 -21.70
N TYR A 90 24.96 -15.78 -21.10
CA TYR A 90 25.71 -14.62 -21.59
C TYR A 90 27.05 -14.40 -20.87
N LYS A 91 27.20 -14.87 -19.63
CA LYS A 91 28.43 -14.76 -18.82
C LYS A 91 29.06 -13.36 -18.84
N ASN A 92 28.22 -12.33 -18.79
CA ASN A 92 28.62 -10.92 -18.90
C ASN A 92 28.07 -10.11 -17.73
N GLU A 93 28.92 -9.80 -16.76
CA GLU A 93 28.54 -9.07 -15.54
C GLU A 93 28.00 -7.65 -15.84
N SER A 94 28.56 -6.96 -16.83
CA SER A 94 28.08 -5.61 -17.18
C SER A 94 26.66 -5.64 -17.74
N LEU A 95 26.33 -6.66 -18.54
CA LEU A 95 24.97 -6.87 -19.06
C LEU A 95 24.00 -7.16 -17.91
N ILE A 96 24.39 -8.05 -17.00
CA ILE A 96 23.58 -8.41 -15.83
C ILE A 96 23.33 -7.20 -14.95
N GLN A 97 24.36 -6.39 -14.67
CA GLN A 97 24.19 -5.18 -13.88
C GLN A 97 23.23 -4.19 -14.56
N ASN A 98 23.30 -4.06 -15.88
CA ASN A 98 22.37 -3.21 -16.63
C ASN A 98 20.93 -3.74 -16.52
N LEU A 99 20.71 -5.04 -16.71
CA LEU A 99 19.40 -5.67 -16.53
C LEU A 99 18.84 -5.52 -15.11
N GLU A 100 19.69 -5.68 -14.09
CA GLU A 100 19.32 -5.47 -12.69
C GLU A 100 18.93 -4.01 -12.43
N ASN A 101 19.70 -3.04 -12.95
CA ASN A 101 19.38 -1.63 -12.84
C ASN A 101 18.04 -1.29 -13.53
N THR A 102 17.83 -1.76 -14.76
CA THR A 102 16.57 -1.54 -15.48
C THR A 102 15.39 -2.20 -14.75
N GLN A 103 15.55 -3.44 -14.27
CA GLN A 103 14.53 -4.14 -13.48
C GLN A 103 14.17 -3.36 -12.21
N ASN A 104 15.17 -2.79 -11.53
CA ASN A 104 14.95 -2.01 -10.32
C ASN A 104 14.14 -0.75 -10.59
N SER A 105 14.36 -0.05 -11.71
CA SER A 105 13.53 1.11 -12.07
C SER A 105 12.04 0.77 -12.21
N PHE A 106 11.71 -0.36 -12.86
CA PHE A 106 10.33 -0.83 -12.95
C PHE A 106 9.76 -1.23 -11.58
N TYR A 107 10.58 -1.91 -10.76
CA TYR A 107 10.20 -2.31 -9.42
C TYR A 107 9.94 -1.11 -8.50
N ASP A 108 10.81 -0.10 -8.50
CA ASP A 108 10.69 1.09 -7.65
C ASP A 108 9.41 1.86 -7.97
N TYR A 109 9.10 1.99 -9.27
CA TYR A 109 7.84 2.58 -9.70
C TYR A 109 6.63 1.76 -9.23
N TRP A 110 6.69 0.43 -9.41
CA TRP A 110 5.63 -0.44 -8.92
C TRP A 110 5.46 -0.37 -7.39
N ALA A 111 6.54 -0.33 -6.63
CA ALA A 111 6.50 -0.25 -5.17
C ALA A 111 5.87 1.06 -4.70
N SER A 112 6.15 2.17 -5.40
CA SER A 112 5.43 3.44 -5.19
C SER A 112 3.93 3.30 -5.43
N LYS A 113 3.51 2.51 -6.42
CA LYS A 113 2.09 2.29 -6.74
C LYS A 113 1.41 1.29 -5.82
N GLU A 114 2.16 0.32 -5.29
CA GLU A 114 1.71 -0.51 -4.17
C GLU A 114 1.42 0.35 -2.93
N PHE A 115 2.27 1.34 -2.66
CA PHE A 115 1.99 2.30 -1.59
C PHE A 115 0.71 3.09 -1.86
N ASP A 116 0.55 3.67 -3.06
CA ASP A 116 -0.67 4.38 -3.47
C ASP A 116 -1.92 3.49 -3.34
N PHE A 117 -1.81 2.21 -3.71
CA PHE A 117 -2.86 1.21 -3.53
C PHE A 117 -3.30 1.15 -2.06
N PHE A 118 -2.39 0.97 -1.11
CA PHE A 118 -2.76 0.89 0.31
C PHE A 118 -3.30 2.21 0.87
N ILE A 119 -2.82 3.36 0.38
CA ILE A 119 -3.36 4.68 0.76
C ILE A 119 -4.84 4.81 0.36
N ILE A 120 -5.28 4.24 -0.76
CA ILE A 120 -6.70 4.21 -1.14
C ILE A 120 -7.54 3.53 -0.05
N PHE A 121 -7.12 2.36 0.42
CA PHE A 121 -7.84 1.63 1.48
C PHE A 121 -7.86 2.42 2.79
N GLU A 122 -6.74 3.03 3.17
CA GLU A 122 -6.65 3.86 4.37
C GLU A 122 -7.61 5.05 4.29
N ASN A 123 -7.66 5.74 3.15
CA ASN A 123 -8.54 6.90 2.94
C ASN A 123 -10.02 6.52 2.93
N LEU A 124 -10.38 5.40 2.29
CA LEU A 124 -11.75 4.90 2.29
C LEU A 124 -12.21 4.47 3.70
N SER A 125 -11.30 3.90 4.49
CA SER A 125 -11.56 3.53 5.88
C SER A 125 -11.71 4.75 6.78
N LYS A 126 -10.80 5.74 6.68
CA LYS A 126 -10.82 6.98 7.47
C LYS A 126 -12.06 7.84 7.25
N ASN A 127 -12.54 7.89 6.00
CA ASN A 127 -13.72 8.67 5.64
C ASN A 127 -15.04 7.92 5.91
N ASN A 128 -14.98 6.78 6.62
CA ASN A 128 -16.12 5.92 6.96
C ASN A 128 -16.92 5.40 5.75
N PHE A 129 -16.29 5.26 4.58
CA PHE A 129 -16.95 4.71 3.40
C PHE A 129 -16.98 3.18 3.40
N VAL A 130 -15.93 2.50 3.89
CA VAL A 130 -15.80 1.03 3.84
C VAL A 130 -14.94 0.50 4.99
N ILE A 131 -15.33 -0.63 5.62
CA ILE A 131 -14.45 -1.46 6.47
C ILE A 131 -14.06 -2.71 5.66
N PHE A 132 -12.76 -2.93 5.47
CA PHE A 132 -12.26 -4.07 4.69
C PHE A 132 -11.91 -5.24 5.61
N SER A 133 -12.55 -6.40 5.39
CA SER A 133 -12.05 -7.65 5.99
C SER A 133 -10.70 -8.02 5.39
N THR A 134 -9.86 -8.72 6.16
CA THR A 134 -8.55 -9.21 5.70
C THR A 134 -8.69 -10.03 4.40
N LYS A 135 -9.73 -10.86 4.30
CA LYS A 135 -10.01 -11.68 3.12
C LYS A 135 -10.29 -10.81 1.88
N ASN A 136 -11.10 -9.77 2.01
CA ASN A 136 -11.44 -8.89 0.89
C ASN A 136 -10.24 -8.06 0.44
N LEU A 137 -9.46 -7.51 1.38
CA LEU A 137 -8.21 -6.81 1.08
C LEU A 137 -7.25 -7.72 0.29
N LEU A 138 -7.04 -8.94 0.76
CA LEU A 138 -6.16 -9.91 0.08
C LEU A 138 -6.68 -10.30 -1.30
N LEU A 139 -8.00 -10.40 -1.50
CA LEU A 139 -8.58 -10.70 -2.80
C LEU A 139 -8.31 -9.56 -3.79
N ILE A 140 -8.56 -8.30 -3.39
CA ILE A 140 -8.32 -7.14 -4.23
C ILE A 140 -6.82 -6.96 -4.50
N TYR A 141 -5.99 -7.18 -3.47
CA TYR A 141 -4.54 -7.10 -3.61
C TYR A 141 -3.98 -8.22 -4.51
N LYS A 142 -4.54 -9.43 -4.45
CA LYS A 142 -4.22 -10.52 -5.39
C LYS A 142 -4.55 -10.13 -6.83
N ASP A 143 -5.70 -9.50 -7.05
CA ASP A 143 -6.09 -9.02 -8.38
C ASP A 143 -5.15 -7.92 -8.88
N PHE A 144 -4.82 -6.94 -8.03
CA PHE A 144 -3.79 -5.94 -8.31
C PHE A 144 -2.45 -6.58 -8.69
N LEU A 145 -1.97 -7.59 -7.96
CA LEU A 145 -0.75 -8.31 -8.32
C LEU A 145 -0.86 -9.02 -9.68
N GLY A 146 -2.01 -9.61 -9.99
CA GLY A 146 -2.25 -10.25 -11.28
C GLY A 146 -2.20 -9.26 -12.45
N GLN A 147 -2.93 -8.15 -12.34
CA GLN A 147 -2.94 -7.10 -13.36
C GLN A 147 -1.56 -6.48 -13.55
N THR A 148 -0.86 -6.16 -12.46
CA THR A 148 0.48 -5.56 -12.52
C THR A 148 1.54 -6.52 -13.03
N PHE A 149 1.43 -7.83 -12.73
CA PHE A 149 2.32 -8.84 -13.30
C PHE A 149 2.12 -8.99 -14.81
N ASN A 150 0.87 -9.01 -15.30
CA ASN A 150 0.59 -9.06 -16.73
C ASN A 150 1.15 -7.83 -17.45
N LEU A 151 1.01 -6.66 -16.86
CA LEU A 151 1.61 -5.43 -17.38
C LEU A 151 3.14 -5.50 -17.40
N TYR A 152 3.76 -5.96 -16.31
CA TYR A 152 5.21 -6.15 -16.23
C TYR A 152 5.72 -7.19 -17.25
N LYS A 153 4.97 -8.28 -17.45
CA LYS A 153 5.29 -9.30 -18.45
C LYS A 153 5.28 -8.73 -19.86
N SER A 154 4.22 -8.01 -20.22
CA SER A 154 4.06 -7.43 -21.57
C SER A 154 4.98 -6.24 -21.86
N THR A 155 5.58 -5.63 -20.84
CA THR A 155 6.51 -4.50 -20.99
C THR A 155 7.94 -4.91 -20.67
N PHE A 156 8.27 -5.18 -19.41
CA PHE A 156 9.63 -5.50 -19.02
C PHE A 156 10.12 -6.82 -19.63
N ILE A 157 9.40 -7.92 -19.39
CA ILE A 157 9.90 -9.28 -19.69
C ILE A 157 9.98 -9.54 -21.19
N LEU A 158 8.93 -9.19 -21.93
CA LEU A 158 8.82 -9.50 -23.36
C LEU A 158 9.36 -8.40 -24.28
N GLU A 159 9.62 -7.19 -23.76
CA GLU A 159 10.08 -6.07 -24.61
C GLU A 159 11.42 -5.51 -24.15
N VAL A 160 11.52 -5.06 -22.90
CA VAL A 160 12.71 -4.36 -22.39
C VAL A 160 13.88 -5.30 -22.19
N LEU A 161 13.67 -6.47 -21.58
CA LEU A 161 14.73 -7.42 -21.27
C LEU A 161 15.44 -7.89 -22.56
N PRO A 162 14.73 -8.35 -23.62
CA PRO A 162 15.36 -8.64 -24.90
C PRO A 162 16.07 -7.42 -25.50
N ALA A 163 15.44 -6.24 -25.48
CA ALA A 163 16.04 -5.03 -26.04
C ALA A 163 17.36 -4.64 -25.36
N VAL A 164 17.46 -4.75 -24.03
CA VAL A 164 18.70 -4.49 -23.27
C VAL A 164 19.81 -5.44 -23.72
N ILE A 165 19.51 -6.73 -23.89
CA ILE A 165 20.49 -7.73 -24.35
C ILE A 165 20.92 -7.46 -25.80
N PHE A 166 19.96 -7.25 -26.70
CA PHE A 166 20.24 -6.99 -28.11
C PHE A 166 21.05 -5.70 -28.29
N LYS A 167 20.77 -4.65 -27.50
CA LYS A 167 21.59 -3.44 -27.45
C LYS A 167 23.04 -3.74 -27.06
N GLN A 168 23.25 -4.54 -26.01
CA GLN A 168 24.59 -4.92 -25.56
C GLN A 168 25.37 -5.67 -26.65
N GLU A 169 24.68 -6.51 -27.42
CA GLU A 169 25.25 -7.27 -28.54
C GLU A 169 25.34 -6.46 -29.84
N LYS A 170 24.90 -5.19 -29.84
CA LYS A 170 24.83 -4.33 -31.02
C LYS A 170 23.99 -4.93 -32.16
N ARG A 171 22.88 -5.61 -31.81
CA ARG A 171 21.93 -6.22 -32.75
C ARG A 171 20.62 -5.42 -32.81
N GLU A 172 19.96 -5.47 -33.96
CA GLU A 172 18.63 -4.88 -34.11
C GLU A 172 17.59 -5.72 -33.37
N TYR A 173 16.66 -5.03 -32.70
CA TYR A 173 15.51 -5.65 -32.05
C TYR A 173 14.22 -5.07 -32.61
N LYS A 174 13.34 -5.91 -33.17
CA LYS A 174 12.08 -5.47 -33.82
C LYS A 174 12.28 -4.35 -34.86
N LYS A 175 13.34 -4.45 -35.67
CA LYS A 175 13.76 -3.46 -36.69
C LYS A 175 14.22 -2.11 -36.09
N ILE A 176 14.48 -2.06 -34.80
CA ILE A 176 15.05 -0.89 -34.11
C ILE A 176 16.55 -1.09 -34.02
N LYS A 177 17.30 -0.10 -34.52
CA LYS A 177 18.76 -0.11 -34.48
C LYS A 177 19.29 0.04 -33.05
N PRO A 178 20.48 -0.52 -32.72
CA PRO A 178 21.04 -0.48 -31.37
C PRO A 178 21.09 0.92 -30.72
N GLU A 179 21.41 1.95 -31.50
CA GLU A 179 21.47 3.35 -31.07
C GLU A 179 20.12 3.89 -30.56
N ASN A 180 19.01 3.37 -31.08
CA ASN A 180 17.66 3.82 -30.75
C ASN A 180 16.98 2.94 -29.69
N LEU A 181 17.64 1.87 -29.22
CA LEU A 181 17.04 0.96 -28.23
C LEU A 181 16.85 1.59 -26.86
N ASN A 182 17.59 2.63 -26.51
CA ASN A 182 17.35 3.40 -25.30
C ASN A 182 15.96 4.06 -25.33
N GLU A 183 15.65 4.77 -26.42
CA GLU A 183 14.35 5.44 -26.58
C GLU A 183 13.20 4.45 -26.55
N PHE A 184 13.41 3.26 -27.15
CA PHE A 184 12.44 2.17 -27.06
C PHE A 184 12.23 1.71 -25.61
N ILE A 185 13.31 1.43 -24.86
CA ILE A 185 13.23 1.01 -23.46
C ILE A 185 12.51 2.07 -22.61
N ASP A 186 12.84 3.35 -22.80
CA ASP A 186 12.21 4.47 -22.09
C ASP A 186 10.71 4.53 -22.41
N SER A 187 10.33 4.37 -23.68
CA SER A 187 8.92 4.35 -24.09
C SER A 187 8.13 3.20 -23.43
N GLN A 188 8.76 2.04 -23.27
CA GLN A 188 8.16 0.88 -22.61
C GLN A 188 7.99 1.12 -21.11
N PHE A 189 8.94 1.81 -20.46
CA PHE A 189 8.81 2.23 -19.06
C PHE A 189 7.71 3.29 -18.88
N ILE A 190 7.60 4.26 -19.79
CA ILE A 190 6.51 5.25 -19.78
C ILE A 190 5.15 4.55 -19.93
N LYS A 191 5.03 3.61 -20.88
CA LYS A 191 3.83 2.80 -21.08
C LYS A 191 3.47 2.02 -19.81
N PHE A 192 4.43 1.31 -19.22
CA PHE A 192 4.26 0.61 -17.95
C PHE A 192 3.72 1.56 -16.85
N SER A 193 4.34 2.73 -16.73
CA SER A 193 3.97 3.71 -15.72
C SER A 193 2.54 4.24 -15.89
N GLN A 194 2.17 4.59 -17.13
CA GLN A 194 0.83 5.10 -17.47
C GLN A 194 -0.26 4.05 -17.22
N GLU A 195 -0.05 2.82 -17.70
CA GLU A 195 -1.03 1.73 -17.50
C GLU A 195 -1.15 1.34 -16.03
N LEU A 196 -0.05 1.35 -15.28
CA LEU A 196 -0.10 1.07 -13.85
C LEU A 196 -0.90 2.14 -13.07
N ASN A 197 -0.76 3.42 -13.43
CA ASN A 197 -1.61 4.47 -12.87
C ASN A 197 -3.09 4.26 -13.19
N LYS A 198 -3.41 3.80 -14.40
CA LYS A 198 -4.80 3.47 -14.77
C LYS A 198 -5.34 2.34 -13.91
N ILE A 199 -4.56 1.27 -13.68
CA ILE A 199 -4.94 0.16 -12.78
C ILE A 199 -5.28 0.69 -11.38
N ILE A 200 -4.39 1.50 -10.78
CA ILE A 200 -4.63 2.09 -9.46
C ILE A 200 -5.90 2.94 -9.43
N LYS A 201 -6.09 3.80 -10.44
CA LYS A 201 -7.27 4.66 -10.54
C LYS A 201 -8.56 3.86 -10.74
N MET A 202 -8.53 2.79 -11.53
CA MET A 202 -9.69 1.91 -11.73
C MET A 202 -10.07 1.20 -10.43
N ILE A 203 -9.09 0.68 -9.68
CA ILE A 203 -9.33 0.09 -8.35
C ILE A 203 -9.96 1.13 -7.42
N GLU A 204 -9.43 2.35 -7.37
CA GLU A 204 -10.01 3.41 -6.55
C GLU A 204 -11.46 3.71 -6.92
N ILE A 205 -11.76 3.84 -8.21
CA ILE A 205 -13.12 4.08 -8.71
C ILE A 205 -14.02 2.90 -8.35
N GLU A 206 -13.61 1.67 -8.61
CA GLU A 206 -14.39 0.46 -8.31
C GLU A 206 -14.72 0.37 -6.82
N LEU A 207 -13.75 0.64 -5.94
CA LEU A 207 -13.97 0.63 -4.50
C LEU A 207 -14.92 1.76 -4.06
N ARG A 208 -14.82 2.95 -4.67
CA ARG A 208 -15.74 4.07 -4.41
C ARG A 208 -17.16 3.78 -4.92
N VAL A 209 -17.30 3.19 -6.10
CA VAL A 209 -18.59 2.82 -6.69
C VAL A 209 -19.26 1.73 -5.86
N LYS A 210 -18.52 0.66 -5.51
CA LYS A 210 -19.00 -0.38 -4.59
C LYS A 210 -19.43 0.20 -3.24
N SER A 211 -18.72 1.21 -2.72
CA SER A 211 -19.12 1.89 -1.48
C SER A 211 -20.39 2.74 -1.59
N LYS A 212 -20.79 3.15 -2.80
CA LYS A 212 -21.95 4.02 -3.05
C LYS A 212 -23.19 3.26 -3.55
N GLU A 213 -23.00 2.20 -4.31
CA GLU A 213 -24.09 1.38 -4.88
C GLU A 213 -24.71 0.41 -3.86
N SER A 214 -23.97 0.03 -2.81
CA SER A 214 -24.49 -0.82 -1.74
C SER A 214 -25.21 -0.01 -0.65
N LYS A 215 -26.55 0.03 -0.69
CA LYS A 215 -27.31 -0.41 0.49
C LYS A 215 -27.40 -1.95 0.35
N ILE A 216 -26.93 -2.71 1.36
CA ILE A 216 -26.86 -4.21 1.48
C ILE A 216 -25.48 -4.79 1.05
N ASP A 217 -24.69 -5.59 1.79
CA ASP A 217 -24.88 -6.41 3.00
C ASP A 217 -23.56 -6.51 3.81
N TYR A 218 -23.43 -5.77 4.90
CA TYR A 218 -22.82 -6.29 6.13
C TYR A 218 -23.95 -6.14 7.14
N GLN A 219 -24.32 -7.19 7.87
CA GLN A 219 -25.38 -7.10 8.88
C GLN A 219 -24.99 -6.06 9.95
N ILE A 220 -25.37 -4.79 9.73
CA ILE A 220 -25.33 -3.77 10.77
C ILE A 220 -26.63 -3.99 11.54
N THR A 221 -26.52 -4.68 12.68
CA THR A 221 -27.62 -4.76 13.64
C THR A 221 -27.99 -3.34 14.09
N GLU A 222 -29.27 -3.11 14.43
CA GLU A 222 -29.73 -1.86 15.07
C GLU A 222 -28.81 -1.41 16.22
N GLU A 223 -28.24 -2.36 16.96
CA GLU A 223 -27.29 -2.15 18.04
C GLU A 223 -25.96 -1.54 17.53
N ASN A 224 -25.44 -2.00 16.39
CA ASN A 224 -24.22 -1.48 15.77
C ASN A 224 -24.39 -0.08 15.18
N LEU A 225 -25.57 0.25 14.62
CA LEU A 225 -25.86 1.62 14.16
C LEU A 225 -25.87 2.60 15.34
N LYS A 226 -26.55 2.25 16.43
CA LYS A 226 -26.62 3.05 17.66
C LYS A 226 -25.23 3.28 18.26
N LEU A 227 -24.37 2.25 18.23
CA LEU A 227 -22.99 2.37 18.69
C LEU A 227 -22.15 3.32 17.82
N ILE A 228 -22.28 3.26 16.50
CA ILE A 228 -21.57 4.16 15.58
C ILE A 228 -22.02 5.62 15.78
N GLU A 229 -23.32 5.84 15.95
CA GLU A 229 -23.89 7.16 16.23
C GLU A 229 -23.41 7.70 17.58
N ALA A 230 -23.33 6.85 18.59
CA ALA A 230 -22.81 7.21 19.90
C ALA A 230 -21.34 7.72 19.85
N TYR A 231 -20.45 7.05 19.11
CA TYR A 231 -19.08 7.54 18.91
C TYR A 231 -19.03 8.91 18.21
N LYS A 232 -19.93 9.16 17.25
CA LYS A 232 -20.04 10.45 16.56
C LYS A 232 -20.52 11.56 17.49
N ILE A 233 -21.55 11.31 18.30
CA ILE A 233 -22.10 12.27 19.28
C ILE A 233 -21.00 12.70 20.27
N LEU A 234 -20.18 11.75 20.72
CA LEU A 234 -19.05 12.02 21.62
C LEU A 234 -17.84 12.64 20.92
N GLN A 235 -17.85 12.74 19.59
CA GLN A 235 -16.77 13.27 18.76
C GLN A 235 -15.44 12.54 18.98
N VAL A 236 -15.51 11.22 19.10
CA VAL A 236 -14.35 10.34 19.32
C VAL A 236 -14.42 9.14 18.39
N LEU A 237 -13.27 8.53 18.14
CA LEU A 237 -13.18 7.34 17.30
C LEU A 237 -13.42 6.08 18.14
N PRO A 238 -13.96 4.99 17.56
CA PRO A 238 -14.03 3.68 18.23
C PRO A 238 -12.66 3.17 18.71
N THR A 239 -11.57 3.66 18.12
CA THR A 239 -10.18 3.34 18.46
C THR A 239 -9.56 4.24 19.54
N ASP A 240 -10.26 5.30 19.98
CA ASP A 240 -9.77 6.20 21.02
C ASP A 240 -9.74 5.51 22.40
N SER A 241 -8.75 5.81 23.23
CA SER A 241 -8.63 5.21 24.57
C SER A 241 -9.81 5.56 25.47
N ASP A 242 -10.15 4.71 26.43
CA ASP A 242 -11.23 4.99 27.41
C ASP A 242 -11.06 6.34 28.09
N ASP A 243 -9.82 6.71 28.43
CA ASP A 243 -9.48 8.03 28.96
C ASP A 243 -9.83 9.18 28.01
N LYS A 244 -9.67 8.99 26.70
CA LYS A 244 -9.97 10.02 25.70
C LYS A 244 -11.48 10.13 25.50
N ILE A 245 -12.20 9.00 25.51
CA ILE A 245 -13.67 8.99 25.47
C ILE A 245 -14.26 9.63 26.72
N ARG A 246 -13.77 9.27 27.90
CA ARG A 246 -14.16 9.88 29.18
C ARG A 246 -13.87 11.37 29.20
N LYS A 247 -12.69 11.80 28.73
CA LYS A 247 -12.35 13.22 28.62
C LYS A 247 -13.25 13.97 27.63
N ALA A 248 -13.59 13.36 26.50
CA ALA A 248 -14.50 13.93 25.52
C ALA A 248 -15.92 14.08 26.08
N TYR A 249 -16.42 13.03 26.75
CA TYR A 249 -17.68 13.07 27.50
C TYR A 249 -17.67 14.20 28.54
N LEU A 250 -16.68 14.26 29.43
CA LEU A 250 -16.61 15.31 30.46
C LEU A 250 -16.53 16.72 29.88
N ARG A 251 -15.83 16.89 28.76
CA ARG A 251 -15.75 18.16 28.02
C ARG A 251 -17.12 18.55 27.47
N LEU A 252 -17.80 17.64 26.79
CA LEU A 252 -19.12 17.86 26.20
C LEU A 252 -20.18 18.08 27.28
N ALA A 253 -20.17 17.28 28.35
CA ALA A 253 -21.02 17.43 29.51
C ALA A 253 -20.86 18.79 30.18
N LYS A 254 -19.61 19.26 30.36
CA LYS A 254 -19.35 20.61 30.90
C LYS A 254 -19.86 21.73 29.98
N MET A 255 -19.82 21.51 28.66
CA MET A 255 -20.26 22.47 27.65
C MET A 255 -21.78 22.54 27.52
N TYR A 256 -22.48 21.42 27.71
CA TYR A 256 -23.93 21.30 27.51
C TYR A 256 -24.72 21.08 28.81
N HIS A 257 -24.08 21.19 29.99
CA HIS A 257 -24.76 21.06 31.27
C HIS A 257 -25.91 22.09 31.39
N PRO A 258 -27.15 21.67 31.67
CA PRO A 258 -28.31 22.58 31.69
C PRO A 258 -28.17 23.71 32.72
N ASP A 259 -27.51 23.46 33.86
CA ASP A 259 -27.27 24.50 34.88
C ASP A 259 -26.27 25.59 34.43
N LYS A 260 -25.37 25.27 33.49
CA LYS A 260 -24.31 26.18 33.03
C LYS A 260 -24.58 26.73 31.63
N ASN A 261 -25.44 26.06 30.86
CA ASN A 261 -25.79 26.43 29.49
C ASN A 261 -27.31 26.66 29.40
N LYS A 262 -27.70 27.95 29.33
CA LYS A 262 -29.10 28.40 29.27
C LYS A 262 -29.75 28.22 27.88
N ASN A 263 -29.08 27.57 26.94
CA ASN A 263 -29.67 27.31 25.62
C ASN A 263 -30.81 26.29 25.76
N VAL A 264 -31.93 26.53 25.07
CA VAL A 264 -33.12 25.69 25.10
C VAL A 264 -32.80 24.23 24.73
N ASN A 265 -31.81 24.02 23.87
CA ASN A 265 -31.42 22.69 23.39
C ASN A 265 -30.32 22.03 24.24
N ALA A 266 -29.86 22.67 25.33
CA ALA A 266 -28.78 22.13 26.17
C ALA A 266 -29.21 20.83 26.88
N LYS A 267 -30.45 20.77 27.36
CA LYS A 267 -31.02 19.59 28.04
C LYS A 267 -31.09 18.39 27.11
N GLU A 268 -31.57 18.57 25.88
CA GLU A 268 -31.66 17.51 24.87
C GLU A 268 -30.29 17.03 24.41
N LYS A 269 -29.35 17.96 24.15
CA LYS A 269 -27.97 17.59 23.80
C LYS A 269 -27.26 16.84 24.93
N MET A 270 -27.48 17.25 26.17
CA MET A 270 -26.92 16.57 27.33
C MET A 270 -27.45 15.13 27.45
N ALA A 271 -28.75 14.92 27.21
CA ALA A 271 -29.33 13.58 27.19
C ALA A 271 -28.69 12.69 26.10
N GLN A 272 -28.54 13.21 24.87
CA GLN A 272 -27.87 12.49 23.77
C GLN A 272 -26.41 12.16 24.09
N ILE A 273 -25.67 13.06 24.75
CA ILE A 273 -24.28 12.83 25.14
C ILE A 273 -24.18 11.74 26.22
N ASN A 274 -25.12 11.71 27.17
CA ASN A 274 -25.17 10.68 28.21
C ASN A 274 -25.49 9.31 27.60
N ASP A 275 -26.55 9.23 26.79
CA ASP A 275 -26.96 7.98 26.13
C ASP A 275 -25.84 7.43 25.24
N ALA A 276 -25.16 8.30 24.50
CA ALA A 276 -24.01 7.93 23.68
C ALA A 276 -22.85 7.38 24.53
N TYR A 277 -22.54 8.01 25.67
CA TYR A 277 -21.49 7.53 26.56
C TYR A 277 -21.84 6.16 27.15
N ASP A 278 -23.08 5.95 27.57
CA ASP A 278 -23.53 4.69 28.13
C ASP A 278 -23.49 3.54 27.11
N ILE A 279 -23.90 3.78 25.86
CA ILE A 279 -23.81 2.80 24.77
C ILE A 279 -22.35 2.41 24.52
N VAL A 280 -21.44 3.39 24.44
CA VAL A 280 -20.01 3.15 24.20
C VAL A 280 -19.37 2.39 25.37
N VAL A 281 -19.67 2.76 26.61
CA VAL A 281 -19.13 2.09 27.80
C VAL A 281 -19.66 0.66 27.93
N LYS A 282 -20.96 0.44 27.68
CA LYS A 282 -21.59 -0.88 27.72
C LYS A 282 -20.96 -1.84 26.72
N GLU A 283 -20.69 -1.37 25.49
CA GLU A 283 -20.01 -2.19 24.49
C GLU A 283 -18.57 -2.50 24.89
N ARG A 284 -17.84 -1.52 25.43
CA ARG A 284 -16.44 -1.73 25.84
C ARG A 284 -16.28 -2.67 27.03
N ASN A 285 -17.32 -2.80 27.86
CA ASN A 285 -17.34 -3.69 29.02
C ASN A 285 -17.83 -5.12 28.71
N LYS A 286 -18.32 -5.41 27.48
CA LYS A 286 -18.77 -6.76 27.07
C LYS A 286 -17.62 -7.73 26.69
N ASN A 287 -16.34 -7.30 26.70
CA ASN A 287 -15.14 -8.03 26.22
C ASN A 287 -13.92 -7.92 27.15
#